data_AF-A0A2N1AL56-F1
#
_entry.id   AF-A0A2N1AL56-F1
#
_cell.length_a   1.000
_cell.length_b   1.000
_cell.length_c   1.000
_cell.angle_alpha   90.00
_cell.angle_beta   90.00
_cell.angle_gamma   90.00
#
_symmetry.space_group_name_H-M   'P 1'
#
loop_
_entity.id
_entity.type
_entity.pdbx_description
1 polymer ?
#
loop_
_entity_poly.entity_id
_entity_poly.type
_entity_poly.pdbx_seq_one_letter_code
_entity_poly.pdbx_strand_id
1 'polypeptide(L)'
;MAWTGGVAAQDMTYSNEATQSCLADASGDARLACVGESANACMADTEGGSTTVVMGGCLDRERQFWDDRLNTAYSDLMAMYASADAEAEDDSWNTPAQAPTLKAMQRAWIGYRDARCDFERAKWGGGTGGSPATAQCLMRVTAEQTLVLIDGQDGLQ
;
A
#
# COMPACT_ATOMS: atom_id res chain seq x y z
N MET A 1 21.39 -27.05 27.59
CA MET A 1 20.89 -25.70 27.27
C MET A 1 20.44 -25.71 25.81
N ALA A 2 19.14 -25.87 25.58
CA ALA A 2 18.57 -25.75 24.24
C ALA A 2 18.45 -24.26 23.91
N TRP A 3 19.06 -23.84 22.81
CA TRP A 3 18.89 -22.51 22.26
C TRP A 3 17.53 -22.49 21.57
N THR A 4 16.55 -21.81 22.17
CA THR A 4 15.31 -21.47 21.47
C THR A 4 15.65 -20.42 20.43
N GLY A 5 15.65 -20.84 19.15
CA GLY A 5 15.88 -19.98 18.01
C GLY A 5 14.89 -18.81 18.00
N GLY A 6 15.37 -17.62 17.65
CA GLY A 6 14.50 -16.49 17.38
C GLY A 6 13.60 -16.81 16.19
N VAL A 7 12.34 -16.38 16.27
CA VAL A 7 11.36 -16.50 15.18
C VAL A 7 11.94 -15.82 13.95
N ALA A 8 12.21 -16.59 12.90
CA ALA A 8 12.72 -16.06 11.65
C ALA A 8 11.56 -15.46 10.86
N ALA A 9 11.87 -14.57 9.90
CA ALA A 9 10.85 -14.00 9.04
C ALA A 9 10.04 -15.07 8.26
N GLN A 10 10.54 -16.30 8.14
CA GLN A 10 9.88 -17.41 7.43
C GLN A 10 8.87 -18.19 8.27
N ASP A 11 8.75 -17.90 9.57
CA ASP A 11 7.84 -18.62 10.49
C ASP A 11 6.49 -17.88 10.69
N MET A 12 6.22 -16.84 9.90
CA MET A 12 4.99 -16.04 10.05
C MET A 12 3.83 -16.64 9.26
N THR A 13 2.70 -16.83 9.92
CA THR A 13 1.44 -17.28 9.30
C THR A 13 0.73 -16.08 8.70
N TYR A 14 0.92 -15.84 7.39
CA TYR A 14 0.33 -14.69 6.70
C TYR A 14 -0.57 -15.13 5.54
N SER A 15 -1.71 -14.45 5.40
CA SER A 15 -2.73 -14.66 4.37
C SER A 15 -3.30 -13.31 3.93
N ASN A 16 -3.60 -13.11 2.64
CA ASN A 16 -4.27 -11.90 2.14
C ASN A 16 -5.80 -11.90 2.39
N GLU A 17 -6.32 -13.02 2.87
CA GLU A 17 -7.75 -13.35 2.93
C GLU A 17 -8.55 -12.37 3.80
N ALA A 18 -8.00 -11.91 4.93
CA ALA A 18 -8.72 -10.97 5.80
C ALA A 18 -8.93 -9.61 5.11
N THR A 19 -7.88 -9.03 4.53
CA THR A 19 -7.99 -7.78 3.77
C THR A 19 -8.85 -7.96 2.53
N GLN A 20 -8.70 -9.07 1.79
CA GLN A 20 -9.53 -9.36 0.60
C GLN A 20 -11.01 -9.52 0.95
N SER A 21 -11.33 -10.24 2.03
CA SER A 21 -12.72 -10.42 2.48
C SER A 21 -13.34 -9.09 2.88
N CYS A 22 -12.62 -8.24 3.61
CA CYS A 22 -13.10 -6.91 3.95
C CYS A 22 -13.37 -6.06 2.70
N LEU A 23 -12.45 -6.10 1.73
CA LEU A 23 -12.60 -5.34 0.48
C LEU A 23 -13.76 -5.82 -0.40
N ALA A 24 -14.18 -7.08 -0.29
CA ALA A 24 -15.34 -7.60 -1.02
C ALA A 24 -16.65 -6.94 -0.56
N ASP A 25 -16.72 -6.52 0.70
CA ASP A 25 -17.92 -5.91 1.30
C ASP A 25 -17.83 -4.37 1.37
N ALA A 26 -16.63 -3.81 1.25
CA ALA A 26 -16.38 -2.37 1.38
C ALA A 26 -16.45 -1.62 0.03
N SER A 27 -16.96 -0.39 0.05
CA SER A 27 -17.00 0.50 -1.11
C SER A 27 -16.61 1.93 -0.74
N GLY A 28 -16.16 2.71 -1.74
CA GLY A 28 -15.70 4.08 -1.55
C GLY A 28 -14.64 4.18 -0.45
N ASP A 29 -14.76 5.18 0.41
CA ASP A 29 -13.82 5.44 1.52
C ASP A 29 -13.80 4.33 2.57
N ALA A 30 -14.86 3.51 2.68
CA ALA A 30 -14.91 2.42 3.66
C ALA A 30 -13.82 1.36 3.41
N ARG A 31 -13.29 1.26 2.18
CA ARG A 31 -12.17 0.37 1.84
C ARG A 31 -10.91 0.68 2.66
N LEU A 32 -10.74 1.92 3.13
CA LEU A 32 -9.59 2.28 3.99
C LEU A 32 -9.63 1.60 5.37
N ALA A 33 -10.81 1.15 5.82
CA ALA A 33 -10.91 0.38 7.06
C ALA A 33 -10.33 -1.04 6.93
N CYS A 34 -10.24 -1.58 5.71
CA CYS A 34 -9.68 -2.91 5.44
C CYS A 34 -8.15 -2.96 5.50
N VAL A 35 -7.49 -1.80 5.53
CA VAL A 35 -6.04 -1.70 5.48
C VAL A 35 -5.45 -2.13 6.82
N GLY A 36 -4.71 -3.24 6.81
CA GLY A 36 -4.10 -3.82 7.99
C GLY A 36 -4.79 -5.08 8.51
N GLU A 37 -5.94 -5.50 7.95
CA GLU A 37 -6.70 -6.66 8.43
C GLU A 37 -5.86 -7.95 8.35
N SER A 38 -5.20 -8.20 7.22
CA SER A 38 -4.31 -9.34 7.03
C SER A 38 -3.06 -9.29 7.91
N ALA A 39 -2.46 -8.10 8.08
CA ALA A 39 -1.33 -7.91 8.99
C ALA A 39 -1.74 -8.16 10.44
N ASN A 40 -2.93 -7.71 10.85
CA ASN A 40 -3.48 -7.95 12.19
C ASN A 40 -3.75 -9.43 12.45
N ALA A 41 -4.36 -10.14 11.49
CA ALA A 41 -4.54 -11.59 11.57
C ALA A 41 -3.18 -12.32 11.70
N CYS A 42 -2.21 -11.95 10.86
CA CYS A 42 -0.85 -12.50 10.93
C CYS A 42 -0.19 -12.27 12.30
N MET A 43 -0.33 -11.09 12.89
CA MET A 43 0.19 -10.79 14.21
C MET A 43 -0.53 -11.59 15.31
N ALA A 44 -1.84 -11.83 15.18
CA ALA A 44 -2.59 -12.63 16.15
C ALA A 44 -2.24 -14.12 16.10
N ASP A 45 -2.00 -14.65 14.90
CA ASP A 45 -1.81 -16.09 14.65
C ASP A 45 -0.34 -16.54 14.68
N THR A 46 0.60 -15.60 14.77
CA THR A 46 2.05 -15.90 14.82
C THR A 46 2.58 -15.83 16.27
N GLU A 47 3.35 -16.84 16.69
CA GLU A 47 4.05 -16.82 17.98
C GLU A 47 4.97 -15.60 18.08
N GLY A 48 4.88 -14.85 19.19
CA GLY A 48 5.61 -13.60 19.33
C GLY A 48 5.06 -12.47 18.46
N GLY A 49 3.78 -12.51 18.10
CA GLY A 49 3.05 -11.47 17.34
C GLY A 49 3.26 -10.03 17.79
N SER A 50 3.46 -9.81 19.08
CA SER A 50 3.72 -8.49 19.68
C SER A 50 5.19 -8.03 19.59
N THR A 51 6.09 -8.87 19.08
CA THR A 51 7.49 -8.50 18.88
C THR A 51 7.62 -7.60 17.65
N THR A 52 8.53 -6.63 17.71
CA THR A 52 8.74 -5.68 16.60
C THR A 52 9.17 -6.36 15.30
N VAL A 53 9.75 -7.56 15.39
CA VAL A 53 10.14 -8.39 14.23
C VAL A 53 8.90 -8.95 13.56
N VAL A 54 8.01 -9.62 14.30
CA VAL A 54 6.78 -10.19 13.75
C VAL A 54 5.84 -9.10 13.25
N MET A 55 5.64 -8.03 14.03
CA MET A 55 4.85 -6.88 13.60
C MET A 55 5.35 -6.32 12.26
N GLY A 56 6.65 -6.03 12.16
CA GLY A 56 7.24 -5.49 10.93
C GLY A 56 7.07 -6.42 9.73
N GLY A 57 7.25 -7.73 9.93
CA GLY A 57 7.11 -8.71 8.86
C GLY A 57 5.67 -8.99 8.41
N CYS A 58 4.69 -8.94 9.31
CA CYS A 58 3.27 -9.02 8.94
C CYS A 58 2.82 -7.77 8.15
N LEU A 59 3.22 -6.58 8.62
CA LEU A 59 2.92 -5.31 7.96
C LEU A 59 3.57 -5.22 6.57
N ASP A 60 4.81 -5.70 6.41
CA ASP A 60 5.49 -5.68 5.11
C ASP A 60 4.84 -6.64 4.10
N ARG A 61 4.34 -7.80 4.52
CA ARG A 61 3.61 -8.71 3.63
C ARG A 61 2.31 -8.11 3.12
N GLU A 62 1.55 -7.45 3.99
CA GLU A 62 0.35 -6.75 3.53
C GLU A 62 0.71 -5.54 2.66
N ARG A 63 1.79 -4.83 2.96
CA ARG A 63 2.33 -3.80 2.04
C ARG A 63 2.61 -4.37 0.65
N GLN A 64 3.20 -5.56 0.55
CA GLN A 64 3.46 -6.22 -0.75
C GLN A 64 2.15 -6.52 -1.50
N PHE A 65 1.12 -7.03 -0.81
CA PHE A 65 -0.21 -7.19 -1.39
C PHE A 65 -0.77 -5.86 -1.95
N TRP A 66 -0.64 -4.77 -1.19
CA TRP A 66 -1.08 -3.45 -1.66
C TRP A 66 -0.23 -2.91 -2.83
N ASP A 67 1.07 -3.21 -2.85
CA ASP A 67 2.01 -2.79 -3.91
C ASP A 67 1.73 -3.52 -5.23
N ASP A 68 1.45 -4.81 -5.20
CA ASP A 68 1.04 -5.58 -6.37
C ASP A 68 -0.25 -5.00 -6.99
N ARG A 69 -1.22 -4.68 -6.14
CA ARG A 69 -2.47 -4.02 -6.55
C ARG A 69 -2.23 -2.61 -7.08
N LEU A 70 -1.33 -1.84 -6.45
CA LEU A 70 -0.95 -0.49 -6.89
C LEU A 70 -0.40 -0.53 -8.32
N ASN A 71 0.55 -1.43 -8.58
CA ASN A 71 1.20 -1.56 -9.87
C ASN A 71 0.22 -2.01 -10.96
N THR A 72 -0.69 -2.93 -10.63
CA THR A 72 -1.78 -3.35 -11.52
C THR A 72 -2.70 -2.16 -11.85
N ALA A 73 -3.21 -1.47 -10.83
CA ALA A 73 -4.11 -0.34 -11.01
C ALA A 73 -3.45 0.81 -11.79
N TYR A 74 -2.16 1.07 -11.54
CA TYR A 74 -1.40 2.06 -12.29
C TYR A 74 -1.26 1.68 -13.77
N SER A 75 -0.92 0.43 -14.06
CA SER A 75 -0.78 -0.05 -15.45
C SER A 75 -2.09 0.07 -16.22
N ASP A 76 -3.18 -0.37 -15.62
CA ASP A 76 -4.51 -0.33 -16.22
C ASP A 76 -4.97 1.11 -16.46
N LEU A 77 -4.84 1.99 -15.44
CA LEU A 77 -5.23 3.40 -15.57
C LEU A 77 -4.36 4.14 -16.59
N MET A 78 -3.07 3.84 -16.63
CA MET A 78 -2.14 4.39 -17.62
C MET A 78 -2.53 3.99 -19.04
N ALA A 79 -2.93 2.73 -19.26
CA ALA A 79 -3.38 2.27 -20.57
C ALA A 79 -4.68 2.98 -21.01
N MET A 80 -5.63 3.18 -20.07
CA MET A 80 -6.86 3.92 -20.32
C MET A 80 -6.58 5.37 -20.73
N TYR A 81 -5.77 6.10 -19.96
CA TYR A 81 -5.43 7.49 -20.24
C TYR A 81 -4.56 7.65 -21.49
N ALA A 82 -3.62 6.74 -21.75
CA ALA A 82 -2.82 6.79 -22.96
C ALA A 82 -3.68 6.59 -24.22
N SER A 83 -4.70 5.73 -24.14
CA SER A 83 -5.66 5.55 -25.23
C SER A 83 -6.52 6.80 -25.42
N ALA A 84 -7.05 7.38 -24.34
CA ALA A 84 -7.83 8.62 -24.40
C ALA A 84 -7.02 9.81 -24.95
N ASP A 85 -5.76 9.94 -24.53
CA ASP A 85 -4.84 10.98 -25.02
C ASP A 85 -4.52 10.82 -26.51
N ALA A 86 -4.49 9.58 -27.04
CA ALA A 86 -4.21 9.31 -28.45
C ALA A 86 -5.41 9.62 -29.36
N GLU A 87 -6.64 9.40 -28.87
CA GLU A 87 -7.89 9.69 -29.60
C GLU A 87 -8.25 11.19 -29.60
N ALA A 88 -7.63 11.99 -28.72
CA ALA A 88 -7.81 13.43 -28.67
C ALA A 88 -7.04 14.14 -29.82
N GLU A 89 -7.61 14.19 -31.03
CA GLU A 89 -7.03 14.92 -32.19
C GLU A 89 -7.11 16.47 -32.05
N ASP A 90 -6.05 17.12 -32.58
CA ASP A 90 -5.69 18.53 -32.96
C ASP A 90 -6.52 19.77 -32.53
N ASP A 91 -7.79 19.66 -32.14
CA ASP A 91 -8.66 20.83 -31.89
C ASP A 91 -8.66 21.31 -30.43
N SER A 92 -7.87 20.65 -29.57
CA SER A 92 -7.80 20.93 -28.15
C SER A 92 -6.41 21.47 -27.78
N TRP A 93 -6.17 22.74 -28.11
CA TRP A 93 -4.89 23.40 -27.84
C TRP A 93 -4.62 23.60 -26.34
N ASN A 94 -5.55 23.18 -25.47
CA ASN A 94 -5.52 23.40 -24.02
C ASN A 94 -5.97 22.22 -23.14
N THR A 95 -6.23 21.01 -23.66
CA THR A 95 -6.50 19.84 -22.77
C THR A 95 -5.18 19.20 -22.35
N PRO A 96 -4.85 19.17 -21.05
CA PRO A 96 -3.66 18.48 -20.58
C PRO A 96 -3.78 16.97 -20.80
N ALA A 97 -2.74 16.35 -21.35
CA ALA A 97 -2.67 14.90 -21.47
C ALA A 97 -2.71 14.21 -20.10
N GLN A 98 -3.59 13.22 -19.95
CA GLN A 98 -3.85 12.54 -18.69
C GLN A 98 -2.73 11.55 -18.31
N ALA A 99 -2.15 10.83 -19.27
CA ALA A 99 -1.11 9.84 -19.00
C ALA A 99 0.18 10.49 -18.45
N PRO A 100 0.71 11.59 -19.04
CA PRO A 100 1.87 12.29 -18.47
C PRO A 100 1.62 12.85 -17.07
N THR A 101 0.41 13.36 -16.80
CA THR A 101 0.06 13.93 -15.49
C THR A 101 -0.12 12.85 -14.42
N LEU A 102 -0.73 11.70 -14.76
CA LEU A 102 -0.79 10.52 -13.91
C LEU A 102 0.62 10.03 -13.54
N LYS A 103 1.51 9.92 -14.52
CA LYS A 103 2.91 9.52 -14.29
C LYS A 103 3.64 10.50 -13.37
N ALA A 104 3.40 11.81 -13.55
CA ALA A 104 4.00 12.84 -12.70
C ALA A 104 3.49 12.75 -11.26
N MET A 105 2.17 12.58 -11.07
CA MET A 105 1.55 12.40 -9.77
C MET A 105 2.12 11.18 -9.03
N GLN A 106 2.25 10.04 -9.71
CA GLN A 106 2.83 8.83 -9.11
C GLN A 106 4.29 9.01 -8.68
N ARG A 107 5.10 9.68 -9.49
CA ARG A 107 6.50 9.98 -9.12
C ARG A 107 6.61 10.90 -7.92
N ALA A 108 5.73 11.91 -7.83
CA ALA A 108 5.67 12.81 -6.68
C ALA A 108 5.18 12.07 -5.42
N TRP A 109 4.20 11.17 -5.57
CA TRP A 109 3.69 10.35 -4.49
C TRP A 109 4.78 9.48 -3.84
N ILE A 110 5.69 8.88 -4.61
CA ILE A 110 6.82 8.11 -4.05
C ILE A 110 7.63 8.96 -3.08
N GLY A 111 7.96 10.19 -3.46
CA GLY A 111 8.69 11.11 -2.59
C GLY A 111 7.91 11.49 -1.32
N TYR A 112 6.58 11.71 -1.45
CA TYR A 112 5.72 11.95 -0.31
C TYR A 112 5.65 10.73 0.64
N ARG A 113 5.48 9.53 0.10
CA ARG A 113 5.44 8.27 0.87
C ARG A 113 6.70 8.12 1.70
N ASP A 114 7.86 8.24 1.07
CA ASP A 114 9.13 8.04 1.73
C ASP A 114 9.35 9.10 2.82
N ALA A 115 9.11 10.38 2.52
CA ALA A 115 9.23 11.47 3.50
C ALA A 115 8.24 11.34 4.67
N ARG A 116 6.99 10.95 4.40
CA ARG A 116 5.96 10.72 5.43
C ARG A 116 6.40 9.59 6.36
N CYS A 117 6.87 8.48 5.82
CA CYS A 117 7.21 7.31 6.64
C CYS A 117 8.55 7.47 7.38
N ASP A 118 9.50 8.24 6.85
CA ASP A 118 10.68 8.68 7.59
C ASP A 118 10.31 9.59 8.76
N PHE A 119 9.36 10.51 8.57
CA PHE A 119 8.82 11.33 9.67
C PHE A 119 8.14 10.46 10.74
N GLU A 120 7.35 9.46 10.35
CA GLU A 120 6.77 8.52 11.31
C GLU A 120 7.84 7.78 12.11
N ARG A 121 8.92 7.33 11.47
CA ARG A 121 10.06 6.70 12.15
C ARG A 121 10.72 7.64 13.16
N ALA A 122 10.89 8.91 12.82
CA ALA A 122 11.56 9.90 13.66
C ALA A 122 10.86 10.09 15.03
N LYS A 123 9.53 9.93 15.10
CA LYS A 123 8.75 10.02 16.35
C LYS A 123 9.17 8.99 17.41
N TRP A 124 9.87 7.92 17.01
CA TRP A 124 10.31 6.85 17.91
C TRP A 124 11.70 7.06 18.52
N GLY A 125 12.42 8.12 18.15
CA GLY A 125 13.69 8.49 18.81
C GLY A 125 14.79 7.41 18.78
N GLY A 126 14.73 6.48 17.80
CA GLY A 126 15.66 5.34 17.70
C GLY A 126 15.23 4.07 18.44
N GLY A 127 14.05 4.04 19.07
CA GLY A 127 13.48 2.85 19.69
C GLY A 127 13.09 1.77 18.69
N THR A 128 13.02 0.52 19.15
CA THR A 128 12.71 -0.66 18.30
C THR A 128 11.32 -0.60 17.66
N GLY A 129 10.37 0.12 18.28
CA GLY A 129 9.04 0.37 17.72
C GLY A 129 9.04 1.22 16.44
N GLY A 130 10.15 1.91 16.14
CA GLY A 130 10.27 2.68 14.89
C GLY A 130 10.19 1.80 13.64
N SER A 131 10.64 0.54 13.71
CA SER A 131 10.58 -0.39 12.58
C SER A 131 9.13 -0.75 12.17
N PRO A 132 8.30 -1.33 13.06
CA PRO A 132 6.91 -1.61 12.72
C PRO A 132 6.09 -0.34 12.42
N ALA A 133 6.40 0.80 13.06
CA ALA A 133 5.72 2.07 12.71
C ALA A 133 6.02 2.52 11.27
N THR A 134 7.27 2.36 10.81
CA THR A 134 7.64 2.64 9.41
C THR A 134 6.89 1.69 8.46
N ALA A 135 6.87 0.39 8.77
CA ALA A 135 6.19 -0.61 7.96
C ALA A 135 4.68 -0.36 7.86
N GLN A 136 4.03 0.01 8.98
CA GLN A 136 2.62 0.37 9.01
C GLN A 136 2.32 1.60 8.16
N CYS A 137 3.17 2.64 8.26
CA CYS A 137 3.04 3.82 7.41
C CYS A 137 3.11 3.46 5.92
N LEU A 138 4.13 2.69 5.53
CA LEU A 138 4.32 2.30 4.13
C LEU A 138 3.13 1.49 3.62
N MET A 139 2.68 0.48 4.37
CA MET A 139 1.49 -0.31 4.05
C MET A 139 0.28 0.60 3.81
N ARG A 140 0.00 1.51 4.74
CA ARG A 140 -1.18 2.36 4.68
C ARG A 140 -1.14 3.35 3.53
N VAL A 141 0.00 4.01 3.31
CA VAL A 141 0.17 4.98 2.21
C VAL A 141 0.07 4.30 0.85
N THR A 142 0.63 3.08 0.72
CA THR A 142 0.49 2.28 -0.50
C THR A 142 -0.97 1.93 -0.74
N ALA A 143 -1.69 1.45 0.28
CA ALA A 143 -3.11 1.13 0.15
C ALA A 143 -3.96 2.36 -0.25
N GLU A 144 -3.74 3.50 0.41
CA GLU A 144 -4.39 4.78 0.09
C GLU A 144 -4.19 5.13 -1.40
N GLN A 145 -2.97 5.02 -1.92
CA GLN A 145 -2.67 5.32 -3.31
C GLN A 145 -3.26 4.30 -4.29
N THR A 146 -3.28 3.02 -3.93
CA THR A 146 -3.94 1.97 -4.72
C THR A 146 -5.42 2.31 -4.92
N LEU A 147 -6.11 2.73 -3.87
CA LEU A 147 -7.53 3.10 -3.96
C LEU A 147 -7.75 4.35 -4.81
N VAL A 148 -6.88 5.37 -4.68
CA VAL A 148 -6.91 6.53 -5.59
C VAL A 148 -6.82 6.07 -7.05
N LEU A 149 -5.88 5.19 -7.38
CA LEU A 149 -5.72 4.68 -8.75
C LEU A 149 -6.94 3.91 -9.24
N ILE A 150 -7.52 3.04 -8.41
CA ILE A 150 -8.75 2.30 -8.75
C ILE A 150 -9.92 3.26 -8.98
N ASP A 151 -10.09 4.26 -8.13
CA ASP A 151 -11.18 5.24 -8.29
C ASP A 151 -11.01 6.07 -9.57
N GLY A 152 -9.78 6.28 -10.01
CA GLY A 152 -9.48 6.91 -11.31
C GLY A 152 -9.94 6.07 -12.50
N GLN A 153 -9.95 4.75 -12.37
CA GLN A 153 -10.46 3.83 -13.40
C GLN A 153 -11.99 3.85 -13.46
N ASP A 154 -12.62 3.97 -12.29
CA ASP A 154 -14.08 4.03 -12.17
C ASP A 154 -14.67 5.41 -12.52
N GLY A 155 -13.81 6.40 -12.82
CA GLY A 155 -14.21 7.78 -13.09
C GLY A 155 -14.74 8.52 -11.85
N LEU A 156 -14.31 8.09 -10.67
CA LEU A 156 -14.76 8.59 -9.36
C LEU A 156 -13.78 9.60 -8.73
N GLN A 157 -12.75 10.02 -9.48
CA GLN A 157 -11.83 11.10 -9.10
C GLN A 157 -12.40 12.49 -9.44
#